data_AF-A0A928TN23-F1
#
_entry.id   AF-A0A928TN23-F1
#
_cell.length_a   1.000
_cell.length_b   1.000
_cell.length_c   1.000
_cell.angle_alpha   90.00
_cell.angle_beta   90.00
_cell.angle_gamma   90.00
#
_symmetry.space_group_name_H-M   'P 1'
#
loop_
_entity.id
_entity.type
_entity.pdbx_description
1 polymer ?
#
loop_
_entity_poly.entity_id
_entity_poly.type
_entity_poly.pdbx_seq_one_letter_code
_entity_poly.pdbx_strand_id
1 'polypeptide(L)'
;MSIELASGIGLSIPVEKIQGLEGASSAVLGSVRVEGGGYGLHWPSLDLDVAVPDLVAGCFGSRAWMSALGRQGGAATTESKRIAARENGRKGGRPRKDKAPAQKVETFFRERARRAEPDHARSILKKVASAPPVAGDELKAAHKMKEPRATYRVDQVPVAAGRTKVRAKKR
;
A
#
# COMPACT_ATOMS: atom_id res chain seq x y z
N MET A 1 10.62 2.70 -14.67
CA MET A 1 9.77 1.59 -15.14
C MET A 1 8.33 2.04 -15.11
N SER A 2 7.52 1.59 -16.08
CA SER A 2 6.10 1.91 -16.16
C SER A 2 5.28 0.63 -16.08
N ILE A 3 4.25 0.63 -15.23
CA ILE A 3 3.31 -0.50 -15.05
C ILE A 3 1.91 0.02 -15.38
N GLU A 4 1.17 -0.71 -16.19
CA GLU A 4 -0.24 -0.44 -16.43
C GLU A 4 -1.09 -1.47 -15.68
N LEU A 5 -1.95 -0.98 -14.78
CA LEU A 5 -2.87 -1.83 -14.03
C LEU A 5 -4.14 -2.08 -14.84
N ALA A 6 -4.83 -3.19 -14.57
CA ALA A 6 -6.10 -3.53 -15.20
C ALA A 6 -7.20 -2.46 -14.98
N SER A 7 -7.06 -1.61 -13.96
CA SER A 7 -7.92 -0.46 -13.73
C SER A 7 -7.72 0.69 -14.73
N GLY A 8 -6.74 0.59 -15.63
CA GLY A 8 -6.31 1.68 -16.53
C GLY A 8 -5.38 2.70 -15.86
N ILE A 9 -4.95 2.45 -14.62
CA ILE A 9 -4.00 3.32 -13.91
C ILE A 9 -2.57 2.97 -14.32
N GLY A 10 -1.82 3.97 -14.76
CA GLY A 10 -0.38 3.86 -15.00
C GLY A 10 0.45 4.27 -13.78
N LEU A 11 1.38 3.43 -13.38
CA LEU A 11 2.38 3.72 -12.34
C LEU A 11 3.75 3.93 -12.99
N SER A 12 4.42 5.04 -12.67
CA SER A 12 5.80 5.30 -13.08
C SER A 12 6.69 5.32 -11.86
N ILE A 13 7.57 4.33 -11.76
CA ILE A 13 8.41 4.08 -10.58
C ILE A 13 9.88 4.04 -11.03
N PRO A 14 10.78 4.83 -10.41
CA PRO A 14 12.22 4.70 -10.62
C PRO A 14 12.70 3.32 -10.16
N VAL A 15 13.41 2.61 -11.04
CA VAL A 15 13.85 1.23 -10.79
C VAL A 15 14.84 1.18 -9.63
N GLU A 16 15.65 2.23 -9.50
CA GLU A 16 16.69 2.39 -8.48
C GLU A 16 16.13 2.47 -7.05
N LYS A 17 14.82 2.70 -6.91
CA LYS A 17 14.15 2.72 -5.61
C LYS A 17 13.62 1.34 -5.20
N ILE A 18 13.48 0.40 -6.13
CA ILE A 18 12.97 -0.94 -5.88
C ILE A 18 14.14 -1.81 -5.44
N GLN A 19 14.06 -2.33 -4.21
CA GLN A 19 15.09 -3.19 -3.65
C GLN A 19 15.26 -4.46 -4.50
N GLY A 20 16.50 -4.81 -4.81
CA GLY A 20 16.87 -5.93 -5.68
C GLY A 20 16.91 -5.57 -7.18
N LEU A 21 16.41 -4.39 -7.57
CA LEU A 21 16.48 -3.91 -8.96
C LEU A 21 17.47 -2.74 -9.13
N GLU A 22 18.11 -2.29 -8.06
CA GLU A 22 19.13 -1.25 -8.13
C GLU A 22 20.27 -1.66 -9.09
N GLY A 23 20.49 -0.85 -10.13
CA GLY A 23 21.54 -1.12 -11.12
C GLY A 23 21.27 -2.30 -12.07
N ALA A 24 20.06 -2.88 -12.06
CA ALA A 24 19.70 -3.93 -13.00
C ALA A 24 19.77 -3.43 -14.46
N SER A 25 20.33 -4.25 -15.35
CA SER A 25 20.43 -3.91 -16.77
C SER A 25 19.06 -3.90 -17.44
N SER A 26 18.92 -3.17 -18.54
CA SER A 26 17.68 -3.15 -19.33
C SER A 26 17.25 -4.54 -19.82
N ALA A 27 18.22 -5.43 -20.11
CA ALA A 27 17.95 -6.81 -20.49
C ALA A 27 17.31 -7.61 -19.35
N VAL A 28 17.82 -7.44 -18.13
CA VAL A 28 17.24 -8.07 -16.93
C VAL A 28 15.87 -7.48 -16.63
N LEU A 29 15.72 -6.15 -16.68
CA LEU A 29 14.43 -5.51 -16.44
C LEU A 29 13.35 -5.96 -17.44
N GLY A 30 13.73 -6.19 -18.69
CA GLY A 30 12.84 -6.70 -19.74
C GLY A 30 12.44 -8.17 -19.58
N SER A 31 13.12 -8.95 -18.73
CA SER A 31 12.80 -10.36 -18.47
C SER A 31 11.71 -10.56 -17.41
N VAL A 32 11.00 -9.49 -17.02
CA VAL A 32 9.93 -9.53 -16.03
C VAL A 32 8.82 -10.49 -16.45
N ARG A 33 8.32 -11.27 -15.51
CA ARG A 33 7.14 -12.13 -15.65
C ARG A 33 6.05 -11.64 -14.71
N VAL A 34 4.83 -11.62 -15.21
CA VAL A 34 3.65 -11.29 -14.40
C VAL A 34 3.10 -12.60 -13.84
N GLU A 35 3.05 -12.70 -12.52
CA GLU A 35 2.64 -13.90 -11.81
C GLU A 35 1.45 -13.64 -10.88
N GLY A 36 0.87 -14.74 -10.36
CA GLY A 36 -0.23 -14.69 -9.42
C GLY A 36 -1.45 -13.93 -9.94
N GLY A 37 -1.75 -13.97 -11.24
CA GLY A 37 -2.88 -13.24 -11.82
C GLY A 37 -2.72 -11.72 -11.89
N GLY A 38 -1.49 -11.20 -11.84
CA GLY A 38 -1.20 -9.77 -11.92
C GLY A 38 -0.80 -9.12 -10.60
N TYR A 39 -0.72 -9.89 -9.52
CA TYR A 39 -0.31 -9.38 -8.20
C TYR A 39 1.21 -9.44 -7.97
N GLY A 40 1.94 -10.25 -8.74
CA GLY A 40 3.39 -10.40 -8.62
C GLY A 40 4.12 -10.04 -9.91
N LEU A 41 5.27 -9.39 -9.77
CA LEU A 41 6.27 -9.22 -10.82
C LEU A 41 7.50 -10.03 -10.42
N HIS A 42 7.85 -11.02 -11.23
CA HIS A 42 8.96 -11.93 -10.99
C HIS A 42 10.09 -11.69 -12.00
N TRP A 43 11.33 -11.57 -11.52
CA TRP A 43 12.53 -11.51 -12.35
C TRP A 43 13.36 -12.78 -12.15
N PRO A 44 13.27 -13.76 -13.07
CA PRO A 44 13.94 -15.06 -12.90
C PRO A 44 15.45 -14.97 -12.73
N SER A 45 16.10 -14.05 -13.44
CA SER A 45 17.56 -13.88 -13.40
C SER A 45 18.07 -13.30 -12.07
N LEU A 46 17.20 -12.66 -11.30
CA LEU A 46 17.52 -12.05 -10.02
C LEU A 46 16.92 -12.82 -8.83
N ASP A 47 16.12 -13.86 -9.11
CA ASP A 47 15.31 -14.55 -8.12
C ASP A 47 14.54 -13.56 -7.22
N LEU A 48 13.92 -12.57 -7.87
CA LEU A 48 13.28 -11.45 -7.20
C LEU A 48 11.80 -11.41 -7.52
N ASP A 49 11.00 -11.40 -6.46
CA ASP A 49 9.56 -11.16 -6.51
C ASP A 49 9.21 -9.80 -5.92
N VAL A 50 8.39 -9.06 -6.66
CA VAL A 50 7.86 -7.76 -6.23
C VAL A 50 6.35 -7.81 -6.28
N ALA A 51 5.69 -7.51 -5.16
CA ALA A 51 4.25 -7.46 -5.11
C ALA A 51 3.74 -6.12 -5.69
N VAL A 52 2.83 -6.19 -6.66
CA VAL A 52 2.17 -5.01 -7.24
C VAL A 52 1.41 -4.19 -6.16
N PRO A 53 0.70 -4.81 -5.19
CA PRO A 53 0.08 -4.05 -4.10
C PRO A 53 1.07 -3.20 -3.29
N ASP A 54 2.29 -3.70 -3.07
CA ASP A 54 3.32 -2.95 -2.34
C ASP A 54 3.81 -1.75 -3.15
N LEU A 55 3.98 -1.91 -4.47
CA LEU A 55 4.31 -0.79 -5.36
C LEU A 55 3.23 0.30 -5.37
N VAL A 56 1.95 -0.10 -5.37
CA VAL A 56 0.81 0.83 -5.27
C VAL A 56 0.82 1.54 -3.90
N ALA A 57 1.15 0.84 -2.83
CA ALA A 57 1.25 1.39 -1.48
C ALA A 57 2.50 2.28 -1.27
N GLY A 58 3.42 2.32 -2.23
CA GLY A 58 4.68 3.06 -2.13
C GLY A 58 5.74 2.35 -1.29
N CYS A 59 5.59 1.04 -1.07
CA CYS A 59 6.55 0.18 -0.42
C CYS A 59 7.44 -0.48 -1.49
N PHE A 60 8.72 -0.09 -1.53
CA PHE A 60 9.65 -0.54 -2.57
C PHE A 60 10.68 -1.55 -2.08
N GLY A 61 10.52 -2.06 -0.87
CA GLY A 61 11.44 -3.04 -0.28
C GLY A 61 11.27 -3.14 1.22
N SER A 62 12.27 -3.77 1.85
CA SER A 62 12.35 -3.95 3.29
C SER A 62 12.33 -2.62 4.05
N ARG A 63 11.97 -2.70 5.34
CA ARG A 63 11.99 -1.52 6.23
C ARG A 63 13.36 -0.86 6.31
N ALA A 64 14.44 -1.65 6.30
CA ALA A 64 15.80 -1.14 6.31
C ALA A 64 16.10 -0.34 5.03
N TRP A 65 15.75 -0.90 3.87
CA TRP A 65 15.88 -0.24 2.57
C TRP A 65 15.10 1.07 2.51
N MET A 66 13.82 1.05 2.89
CA MET A 66 12.96 2.24 2.91
C MET A 66 13.51 3.31 3.88
N SER A 67 14.09 2.90 5.01
CA SER A 67 14.75 3.84 5.93
C SER A 67 16.00 4.46 5.32
N ALA A 68 16.82 3.68 4.60
CA ALA A 68 18.01 4.17 3.91
C ALA A 68 17.65 5.18 2.80
N LEU A 69 16.67 4.85 1.95
CA LEU A 69 16.14 5.78 0.94
C LEU A 69 15.61 7.07 1.57
N GLY A 70 14.88 6.96 2.68
CA GLY A 70 14.40 8.13 3.42
C GLY A 70 15.53 9.01 3.96
N ARG A 71 16.59 8.40 4.49
CA ARG A 71 17.79 9.12 4.95
C ARG A 71 18.50 9.83 3.79
N GLN A 72 18.70 9.14 2.66
CA GLN A 72 19.29 9.73 1.45
C GLN A 72 18.48 10.92 0.93
N GLY A 73 17.15 10.79 0.84
CA GLY A 73 16.27 11.89 0.43
C GLY A 73 16.25 13.06 1.43
N GLY A 74 16.42 12.76 2.71
CA GLY A 74 16.55 13.75 3.78
C GLY A 74 17.90 14.46 3.83
N ALA A 75 18.97 13.83 3.34
CA ALA A 75 20.35 14.30 3.49
C ALA A 75 20.68 15.56 2.69
N ALA A 76 19.92 15.92 1.65
CA ALA A 76 20.24 17.11 0.87
C ALA A 76 20.10 18.38 1.74
N THR A 77 21.20 19.08 1.95
CA THR A 77 21.29 20.34 2.70
C THR A 77 21.44 21.52 1.75
N THR A 78 20.38 21.86 1.01
CA THR A 78 20.39 23.07 0.17
C THR A 78 19.96 24.29 0.98
N GLU A 79 20.38 25.50 0.55
CA GLU A 79 19.94 26.74 1.19
C GLU A 79 18.41 26.87 1.14
N SER A 80 17.79 26.47 0.02
CA SER A 80 16.33 26.42 -0.13
C SER A 80 15.65 25.48 0.88
N LYS A 81 16.17 24.27 1.10
CA LYS A 81 15.66 23.35 2.13
C LYS A 81 15.83 23.94 3.53
N ARG A 82 16.93 24.64 3.79
CA ARG A 82 17.22 25.27 5.09
C ARG A 82 16.26 26.41 5.38
N ILE A 83 16.00 27.29 4.42
CA ILE A 83 15.01 28.38 4.53
C ILE A 83 13.61 27.79 4.76
N ALA A 84 13.20 26.83 3.93
CA ALA A 84 11.89 26.16 4.08
C ALA A 84 11.74 25.46 5.44
N ALA A 85 12.79 24.79 5.94
CA ALA A 85 12.78 24.15 7.25
C ALA A 85 12.63 25.17 8.39
N ARG A 86 13.30 26.34 8.30
CA ARG A 86 13.16 27.42 9.28
C ARG A 86 11.74 27.99 9.29
N GLU A 87 11.18 28.27 8.12
CA GLU A 87 9.80 28.75 8.01
C GLU A 87 8.79 27.72 8.55
N ASN A 88 8.97 26.44 8.23
CA ASN A 88 8.12 25.36 8.72
C ASN A 88 8.28 25.15 10.24
N GLY A 89 9.50 25.30 10.77
CA GLY A 89 9.76 25.29 12.21
C GLY A 89 9.04 26.42 12.95
N ARG A 90 8.94 27.60 12.32
CA ARG A 90 8.22 28.77 12.86
C ARG A 90 6.71 28.55 12.94
N LYS A 91 6.15 27.65 12.13
CA LYS A 91 4.73 27.25 12.13
C LYS A 91 4.37 26.22 13.21
N GLY A 92 5.31 25.92 14.12
CA GLY A 92 5.15 24.88 15.12
C GLY A 92 5.63 23.55 14.54
N GLY A 93 6.90 23.22 14.81
CA GLY A 93 7.47 21.92 14.46
C GLY A 93 6.72 20.76 15.14
N ARG A 94 7.24 19.54 14.97
CA ARG A 94 6.67 18.34 15.59
C ARG A 94 6.44 18.60 17.10
N PRO A 95 5.18 18.56 17.59
CA PRO A 95 4.88 18.77 19.00
C PRO A 95 5.76 17.87 19.86
N ARG A 96 6.29 18.42 20.96
CA ARG A 96 7.07 17.64 21.90
C ARG A 96 6.16 16.52 22.42
N LYS A 97 6.71 15.31 22.52
CA LYS A 97 6.03 14.20 23.20
C LYS A 97 6.07 14.51 24.69
N ASP A 98 5.19 15.37 25.14
CA ASP A 98 5.01 15.60 26.57
C ASP A 98 4.62 14.26 27.18
N LYS A 99 5.23 13.90 28.32
CA LYS A 99 4.67 12.86 29.17
C LYS A 99 3.28 13.38 29.56
N ALA A 100 2.23 12.95 28.88
CA ALA A 100 0.88 13.28 29.28
C ALA A 100 0.81 12.99 30.78
N PRO A 101 0.45 13.97 31.64
CA PRO A 101 0.35 13.69 33.06
C PRO A 101 -0.67 12.56 33.16
N ALA A 102 -0.25 11.39 33.63
CA ALA A 102 -1.07 10.17 33.69
C ALA A 102 -2.45 10.44 34.31
N GLN A 103 -2.51 11.45 35.17
CA GLN A 103 -3.69 12.03 35.79
C GLN A 103 -4.77 12.47 34.79
N LYS A 104 -4.43 13.09 33.65
CA LYS A 104 -5.42 13.62 32.68
C LYS A 104 -6.06 12.52 31.83
N VAL A 105 -5.31 11.44 31.59
CA VAL A 105 -5.77 10.27 30.85
C VAL A 105 -6.66 9.42 31.76
N GLU A 106 -6.23 9.21 33.00
CA GLU A 106 -6.98 8.49 34.04
C GLU A 106 -8.30 9.20 34.39
N THR A 107 -8.29 10.52 34.58
CA THR A 107 -9.52 11.27 34.86
C THR A 107 -10.49 11.22 33.67
N PHE A 108 -9.99 11.30 32.44
CA PHE A 108 -10.82 11.19 31.25
C PHE A 108 -11.49 9.81 31.12
N PHE A 109 -10.75 8.73 31.36
CA PHE A 109 -11.32 7.37 31.37
C PHE A 109 -12.31 7.16 32.52
N ARG A 110 -12.02 7.70 33.71
CA ARG A 110 -12.88 7.61 34.89
C ARG A 110 -14.16 8.44 34.75
N GLU A 111 -14.09 9.59 34.09
CA GLU A 111 -15.23 10.44 33.79
C GLU A 111 -16.10 9.85 32.67
N ARG A 112 -15.46 9.23 31.66
CA ARG A 112 -16.18 8.46 30.63
C ARG A 112 -16.87 7.21 31.21
N ALA A 113 -16.23 6.52 32.15
CA ALA A 113 -16.82 5.38 32.86
C ALA A 113 -18.00 5.77 33.76
N ARG A 114 -17.95 6.97 34.37
CA ARG A 114 -19.10 7.53 35.11
C ARG A 114 -20.28 7.93 34.22
N ARG A 115 -19.99 8.38 32.99
CA ARG A 115 -20.99 8.83 32.02
C ARG A 115 -21.56 7.69 31.16
N ALA A 116 -20.95 6.51 31.23
CA ALA A 116 -21.51 5.29 30.69
C ALA A 116 -22.68 4.85 31.59
N GLU A 117 -23.86 5.40 31.29
CA GLU A 117 -25.11 5.01 31.92
C GLU A 117 -25.28 3.47 31.86
N PRO A 118 -25.53 2.77 32.99
CA PRO A 118 -25.73 1.32 33.03
C PRO A 118 -26.92 0.83 32.18
N ASP A 119 -27.76 1.73 31.70
CA ASP A 119 -28.90 1.42 30.85
C ASP A 119 -28.52 1.02 29.41
N HIS A 120 -27.35 1.45 28.90
CA HIS A 120 -26.92 1.06 27.55
C HIS A 120 -26.49 -0.41 27.48
N ALA A 121 -25.91 -0.96 28.55
CA ALA A 121 -25.57 -2.37 28.65
C ALA A 121 -26.81 -3.26 28.79
N ARG A 122 -27.84 -2.79 29.53
CA ARG A 122 -29.15 -3.46 29.60
C ARG A 122 -29.86 -3.51 28.24
N SER A 123 -29.75 -2.46 27.43
CA SER A 123 -30.32 -2.42 26.07
C SER A 123 -29.68 -3.47 25.14
N ILE A 124 -28.35 -3.65 25.22
CA ILE A 124 -27.63 -4.65 24.43
C ILE A 124 -27.98 -6.08 24.90
N LEU A 125 -28.01 -6.33 26.21
CA LEU A 125 -28.40 -7.64 26.76
C LEU A 125 -29.86 -8.00 26.44
N LYS A 126 -30.77 -7.02 26.43
CA LYS A 126 -32.18 -7.25 26.06
C LYS A 126 -32.36 -7.50 24.55
N LYS A 127 -31.51 -6.91 23.69
CA LYS A 127 -31.47 -7.19 22.24
C LYS A 127 -30.88 -8.56 21.90
N VAL A 128 -29.88 -9.02 22.66
CA VAL A 128 -29.29 -10.36 22.46
C VAL A 128 -30.24 -11.48 22.92
N ALA A 129 -31.06 -11.22 23.94
CA ALA A 129 -32.03 -12.20 24.46
C ALA A 129 -33.30 -12.37 23.59
N SER A 130 -33.54 -11.51 22.59
CA SER A 130 -34.73 -11.59 21.73
C SER A 130 -34.44 -12.00 20.27
N ALA A 131 -33.22 -12.45 19.97
CA ALA A 131 -32.88 -12.97 18.65
C ALA A 131 -33.37 -14.44 18.54
N PRO A 132 -34.10 -14.83 17.47
CA PRO A 132 -34.47 -16.22 17.28
C PRO A 132 -33.22 -17.09 17.05
N PRO A 133 -33.21 -18.35 17.50
CA PRO A 133 -32.08 -19.24 17.29
C PRO A 133 -31.95 -19.53 15.79
N VAL A 134 -30.89 -19.01 15.16
CA VAL A 134 -30.53 -19.43 13.81
C VAL A 134 -29.96 -20.84 13.94
N ALA A 135 -30.73 -21.81 13.45
CA ALA A 135 -30.34 -23.21 13.38
C ALA A 135 -29.02 -23.35 12.60
N GLY A 136 -28.06 -24.04 13.20
CA GLY A 136 -26.74 -24.27 12.62
C GLY A 136 -26.80 -25.28 11.50
N ASP A 137 -26.97 -24.82 10.26
CA ASP A 137 -26.76 -25.67 9.07
C ASP A 137 -26.38 -24.89 7.78
N GLU A 138 -25.81 -23.68 7.87
CA GLU A 138 -25.34 -22.94 6.68
C GLU A 138 -23.84 -22.58 6.68
N LEU A 139 -23.01 -23.38 7.36
CA LEU A 139 -21.55 -23.24 7.32
C LEU A 139 -20.85 -24.06 6.20
N LYS A 140 -21.59 -24.60 5.22
CA LYS A 140 -21.01 -25.41 4.12
C LYS A 140 -21.56 -25.10 2.72
N ALA A 141 -21.72 -23.84 2.34
CA ALA A 141 -22.17 -23.51 0.98
C ALA A 141 -21.50 -22.29 0.30
N ALA A 142 -20.35 -21.80 0.79
CA ALA A 142 -19.59 -20.73 0.11
C ALA A 142 -18.24 -21.20 -0.46
N HIS A 143 -18.01 -22.52 -0.55
CA HIS A 143 -16.92 -23.11 -1.34
C HIS A 143 -17.48 -23.57 -2.69
N LYS A 144 -17.87 -22.62 -3.54
CA LYS A 144 -18.24 -22.92 -4.93
C LYS A 144 -17.90 -21.75 -5.86
N MET A 145 -16.75 -21.89 -6.50
CA MET A 145 -16.47 -21.55 -7.89
C MET A 145 -17.05 -20.23 -8.42
N LYS A 146 -16.16 -19.27 -8.66
CA LYS A 146 -16.07 -18.63 -9.97
C LYS A 146 -14.70 -17.98 -10.15
N GLU A 147 -13.78 -18.73 -10.75
CA GLU A 147 -12.61 -18.15 -11.40
C GLU A 147 -13.09 -17.24 -12.54
N PRO A 148 -12.68 -15.96 -12.62
CA PRO A 148 -12.64 -15.27 -13.89
C PRO A 148 -11.39 -15.74 -14.64
N ARG A 149 -11.56 -16.75 -15.50
CA ARG A 149 -10.62 -17.05 -16.58
C ARG A 149 -10.50 -15.82 -17.47
N ALA A 150 -9.32 -15.22 -17.49
CA ALA A 150 -8.98 -14.25 -18.49
C ALA A 150 -7.54 -14.46 -18.93
N THR A 151 -7.40 -15.11 -20.08
CA THR A 151 -6.17 -15.22 -20.86
C THR A 151 -5.82 -13.85 -21.44
N TYR A 152 -4.64 -13.32 -21.12
CA TYR A 152 -4.12 -12.10 -21.73
C TYR A 152 -2.72 -12.31 -22.29
N ARG A 153 -2.51 -11.68 -23.44
CA ARG A 153 -1.36 -11.82 -24.34
C ARG A 153 -0.39 -10.67 -24.06
N VAL A 154 0.88 -11.01 -23.82
CA VAL A 154 1.98 -10.05 -23.82
C VAL A 154 2.37 -9.82 -25.28
N ASP A 155 1.88 -8.74 -25.88
CA ASP A 155 2.41 -8.32 -27.18
C ASP A 155 3.69 -7.50 -26.93
N GLN A 156 4.83 -8.12 -27.22
CA GLN A 156 6.08 -7.38 -27.42
C GLN A 156 5.98 -6.62 -28.74
N VAL A 157 6.08 -5.28 -28.69
CA VAL A 157 6.35 -4.48 -29.89
C VAL A 157 7.84 -4.15 -29.91
N PRO A 158 8.59 -4.54 -30.94
CA PRO A 158 9.98 -4.09 -31.09
C PRO A 158 9.97 -2.62 -31.50
N VAL A 159 10.53 -1.75 -30.67
CA VAL A 159 10.82 -0.36 -31.04
C VAL A 159 12.25 -0.28 -31.53
N ALA A 160 12.44 -0.35 -32.84
CA ALA A 160 13.69 0.08 -33.47
C ALA A 160 13.60 1.59 -33.74
N ALA A 161 14.15 2.36 -32.79
CA ALA A 161 14.66 3.72 -32.93
C ALA A 161 13.81 4.72 -33.74
N GLY A 162 12.63 5.05 -33.26
CA GLY A 162 11.78 6.04 -33.92
C GLY A 162 10.44 6.11 -33.21
N ARG A 163 9.92 7.32 -33.04
CA ARG A 163 8.64 7.61 -32.36
C ARG A 163 7.51 6.80 -33.02
N THR A 164 6.73 6.04 -32.24
CA THR A 164 5.52 5.42 -32.78
C THR A 164 4.35 5.43 -31.81
N LYS A 165 3.26 6.03 -32.30
CA LYS A 165 1.85 5.98 -31.86
C LYS A 165 1.25 4.61 -32.12
N VAL A 166 0.25 4.17 -31.34
CA VAL A 166 -0.90 3.33 -31.80
C VAL A 166 -2.04 3.53 -30.77
N ARG A 167 -3.29 3.94 -31.04
CA ARG A 167 -4.41 3.63 -31.96
C ARG A 167 -5.24 2.39 -31.56
N ALA A 168 -6.44 2.64 -31.04
CA ALA A 168 -7.44 1.63 -30.69
C ALA A 168 -8.28 1.18 -31.90
N LYS A 169 -8.62 -0.11 -31.98
CA LYS A 169 -9.72 -0.62 -32.82
C LYS A 169 -10.53 -1.65 -32.02
N LYS A 170 -11.85 -1.44 -32.03
CA LYS A 170 -12.86 -2.22 -31.31
C LYS A 170 -13.34 -3.40 -32.14
N ARG A 171 -13.66 -4.52 -31.49
CA ARG A 171 -14.69 -5.46 -31.92
C ARG A 171 -15.75 -5.52 -30.83
#